data_AF-A0A833UTP6-F1
#
_entry.id   AF-A0A833UTP6-F1
#
_cell.length_a   1.000
_cell.length_b   1.000
_cell.length_c   1.000
_cell.angle_alpha   90.00
_cell.angle_beta   90.00
_cell.angle_gamma   90.00
#
_symmetry.space_group_name_H-M   'P 1'
#
loop_
_entity.id
_entity.type
_entity.pdbx_description
1 polymer ?
#
loop_
_entity_poly.entity_id
_entity_poly.type
_entity_poly.pdbx_seq_one_letter_code
_entity_poly.pdbx_strand_id
1 'polypeptide(L)'
;MIKKGILVKDTNYPLSIKIPKVSVLRLKHKLLSENSISTKQAAKLLNCSVNWLGEYWCKSGFLTVENLVYWKLVQQKDVDEVLKLKETYMTGAEASKLLGMPHSHITNLQTQGLIQPIYLGTGSPIRLFKRSDVQCMKNRNP
;
A
#
# COMPACT_ATOMS: atom_id res chain seq x y z
N MET A 1 19.36 7.41 11.51
CA MET A 1 18.28 8.38 11.81
C MET A 1 18.77 9.83 11.80
N ILE A 2 19.93 10.15 12.42
CA ILE A 2 20.54 11.50 12.34
C ILE A 2 20.84 11.93 10.90
N LYS A 3 21.52 11.08 10.11
CA LYS A 3 21.81 11.34 8.68
C LYS A 3 20.57 11.57 7.81
N LYS A 4 19.38 11.11 8.24
CA LYS A 4 18.10 11.30 7.56
C LYS A 4 17.30 12.50 8.10
N GLY A 5 17.87 13.29 9.01
CA GLY A 5 17.21 14.44 9.64
C GLY A 5 16.09 14.09 10.64
N ILE A 6 15.85 12.80 10.91
CA ILE A 6 14.77 12.35 11.80
C ILE A 6 15.10 12.69 13.26
N LEU A 7 16.36 12.43 13.66
CA LEU A 7 16.90 12.83 14.96
C LEU A 7 17.91 13.95 14.77
N VAL A 8 17.90 14.92 15.68
CA VAL A 8 18.84 16.05 15.68
C VAL A 8 19.98 15.73 16.65
N LYS A 9 21.24 15.87 16.21
CA LYS A 9 22.42 15.77 17.09
C LYS A 9 22.61 17.11 17.80
N ASP A 10 22.94 17.06 19.09
CA ASP A 10 23.41 18.22 19.82
C ASP A 10 24.82 18.62 19.33
N THR A 11 24.94 19.81 18.77
CA THR A 11 26.19 20.33 18.20
C THR A 11 27.16 20.84 19.27
N ASN A 12 26.70 21.08 20.50
CA ASN A 12 27.55 21.54 21.60
C ASN A 12 28.54 20.46 22.09
N TYR A 13 28.33 19.20 21.70
CA TYR A 13 29.18 18.08 22.07
C TYR A 13 29.68 17.33 20.83
N PRO A 14 30.65 17.89 20.08
CA PRO A 14 31.05 17.35 18.78
C PRO A 14 31.59 15.91 18.85
N LEU A 15 32.33 15.58 19.91
CA LEU A 15 33.00 14.28 20.12
C LEU A 15 32.08 13.16 20.62
N SER A 16 30.84 13.46 21.00
CA SER A 16 29.89 12.46 21.51
C SER A 16 28.55 12.53 20.79
N ILE A 17 27.86 11.40 20.65
CA ILE A 17 26.50 11.40 20.09
C ILE A 17 25.54 11.72 21.23
N LYS A 18 25.18 12.99 21.37
CA LYS A 18 24.09 13.44 22.23
C LYS A 18 22.90 13.86 21.38
N ILE A 19 21.71 13.42 21.78
CA ILE A 19 20.46 13.70 21.08
C ILE A 19 19.57 14.44 22.07
N PRO A 20 19.13 15.67 21.77
CA PRO A 20 18.24 16.41 22.65
C PRO A 20 16.95 15.64 22.89
N LYS A 21 16.47 15.64 24.14
CA LYS A 21 15.24 14.95 24.55
C LYS A 21 14.05 15.36 23.67
N VAL A 22 13.95 16.63 23.29
CA VAL A 22 12.90 17.14 22.40
C VAL A 22 12.88 16.45 21.03
N SER A 23 14.05 16.12 20.47
CA SER A 23 14.13 15.41 19.19
C SER A 23 13.61 13.98 19.31
N VAL A 24 13.88 13.31 20.43
CA VAL A 24 13.37 11.96 20.70
C VAL A 24 11.87 12.00 20.97
N LEU A 25 11.38 12.98 21.73
CA LEU A 25 9.96 13.16 22.00
C LEU A 25 9.16 13.42 20.72
N ARG A 26 9.68 14.23 19.80
CA ARG A 26 9.04 14.45 18.49
C ARG A 26 8.91 13.16 17.69
N LEU A 27 9.97 12.33 17.67
CA LEU A 27 9.89 11.01 17.04
C LEU A 27 8.85 10.12 17.74
N LYS A 28 8.84 10.09 19.08
CA LYS A 28 7.85 9.32 19.86
C LYS A 28 6.43 9.77 19.53
N HIS A 29 6.15 11.07 19.50
CA HIS A 29 4.84 11.60 19.11
C HIS A 29 4.45 11.21 17.70
N LYS A 30 5.40 11.18 16.75
CA LYS A 30 5.12 10.75 15.38
C LYS A 30 4.84 9.25 15.26
N LEU A 31 5.55 8.43 16.03
CA LEU A 31 5.32 6.99 16.07
C LEU A 31 4.01 6.62 16.79
N LEU A 32 3.59 7.43 17.75
CA LEU A 32 2.36 7.26 18.52
C LEU A 32 1.20 8.09 17.99
N SER A 33 1.39 8.87 16.93
CA SER A 33 0.29 9.63 16.34
C SER A 33 -0.73 8.64 15.80
N GLU A 34 -1.99 8.78 16.22
CA GLU A 34 -3.07 7.82 15.95
C GLU A 34 -3.37 7.61 14.46
N ASN A 35 -2.88 8.50 13.60
CA ASN A 35 -3.23 8.52 12.19
C ASN A 35 -2.30 7.71 11.29
N SER A 36 -1.24 7.09 11.83
CA SER A 36 -0.26 6.35 11.03
C SER A 36 -0.14 4.91 11.50
N ILE A 37 -0.12 3.98 10.54
CA ILE A 37 0.09 2.56 10.79
C ILE A 37 1.32 2.05 10.05
N SER A 38 1.88 0.93 10.50
CA SER A 38 3.01 0.30 9.81
C SER A 38 2.60 -0.27 8.46
N THR A 39 3.52 -0.31 7.50
CA THR A 39 3.27 -0.98 6.20
C THR A 39 2.91 -2.46 6.35
N LYS A 40 3.36 -3.12 7.41
CA LYS A 40 2.97 -4.51 7.73
C LYS A 40 1.49 -4.59 8.14
N GLN A 41 1.02 -3.68 8.98
CA GLN A 41 -0.40 -3.60 9.35
C GLN A 41 -1.26 -3.24 8.14
N ALA A 42 -0.82 -2.26 7.34
CA ALA A 42 -1.53 -1.88 6.12
C ALA A 42 -1.65 -3.04 5.12
N ALA A 43 -0.56 -3.81 4.92
CA ALA A 43 -0.58 -4.99 4.06
C ALA A 43 -1.58 -6.05 4.56
N LYS A 44 -1.65 -6.25 5.89
CA LYS A 44 -2.64 -7.14 6.51
C LYS A 44 -4.08 -6.66 6.26
N LEU A 45 -4.35 -5.37 6.47
CA LEU A 45 -5.68 -4.78 6.23
C LEU A 45 -6.11 -4.88 4.76
N LEU A 46 -5.17 -4.61 3.84
CA LEU A 46 -5.41 -4.67 2.39
C LEU A 46 -5.34 -6.09 1.81
N ASN A 47 -5.14 -7.09 2.67
CA ASN A 47 -5.03 -8.51 2.33
C ASN A 47 -4.00 -8.78 1.21
N CYS A 48 -2.81 -8.19 1.32
CA CYS A 48 -1.72 -8.39 0.38
C CYS A 48 -0.36 -8.55 1.09
N SER A 49 0.68 -8.95 0.37
CA SER A 49 2.05 -8.95 0.91
C SER A 49 2.60 -7.53 0.96
N VAL A 50 3.62 -7.28 1.80
CA VAL A 50 4.29 -5.96 1.86
C VAL A 50 4.92 -5.57 0.52
N ASN A 51 5.41 -6.56 -0.25
CA ASN A 51 5.95 -6.31 -1.59
C ASN A 51 4.83 -5.84 -2.53
N TRP A 52 3.69 -6.54 -2.53
CA TRP A 52 2.54 -6.14 -3.35
C TRP A 52 1.93 -4.82 -2.89
N LEU A 53 1.97 -4.49 -1.61
CA LEU A 53 1.59 -3.17 -1.12
C LEU A 53 2.45 -2.08 -1.76
N GLY A 54 3.77 -2.29 -1.84
CA GLY A 54 4.69 -1.40 -2.53
C GLY A 54 4.39 -1.29 -4.03
N GLU A 55 4.29 -2.43 -4.71
CA GLU A 55 4.11 -2.50 -6.16
C GLU A 55 2.77 -1.93 -6.63
N TYR A 56 1.69 -2.23 -5.93
CA TYR A 56 0.34 -1.88 -6.35
C TYR A 56 -0.17 -0.57 -5.78
N TRP A 57 0.11 -0.27 -4.51
CA TRP A 57 -0.52 0.85 -3.83
C TRP A 57 0.45 2.01 -3.60
N CYS A 58 1.73 1.74 -3.35
CA CYS A 58 2.70 2.82 -3.19
C CYS A 58 3.15 3.40 -4.54
N LYS A 59 3.51 2.56 -5.51
CA LYS A 59 3.96 3.05 -6.84
C LYS A 59 2.87 3.75 -7.64
N SER A 60 1.61 3.41 -7.41
CA SER A 60 0.46 4.08 -8.04
C SER A 60 0.10 5.41 -7.36
N GLY A 61 0.70 5.73 -6.22
CA GLY A 61 0.46 6.96 -5.47
C GLY A 61 -0.73 6.92 -4.51
N PHE A 62 -1.41 5.78 -4.37
CA PHE A 62 -2.50 5.61 -3.40
C PHE A 62 -2.00 5.60 -1.95
N LEU A 63 -0.79 5.10 -1.70
CA LEU A 63 -0.17 5.11 -0.38
C LEU A 63 1.18 5.82 -0.43
N THR A 64 1.40 6.74 0.51
CA THR A 64 2.73 7.35 0.71
C THR A 64 3.43 6.70 1.90
N VAL A 65 4.59 6.08 1.65
CA VAL A 65 5.40 5.47 2.70
C VAL A 65 6.36 6.48 3.29
N GLU A 66 6.17 6.79 4.57
CA GLU A 66 7.17 7.50 5.34
C GLU A 66 8.22 6.53 5.89
N ASN A 67 9.48 6.70 5.47
CA ASN A 67 10.60 5.84 5.87
C ASN A 67 11.43 6.45 7.00
N LEU A 68 11.12 6.06 8.23
CA LEU A 68 11.83 6.43 9.46
C LEU A 68 13.01 5.50 9.79
N VAL A 69 13.64 4.91 8.76
CA VAL A 69 14.72 3.90 8.83
C VAL A 69 14.22 2.55 9.33
N TYR A 70 13.80 2.46 10.58
CA TYR A 70 13.33 1.21 11.19
C TYR A 70 11.81 1.05 11.07
N TRP A 71 11.09 2.18 10.98
CA TRP A 71 9.64 2.19 10.79
C TRP A 71 9.32 2.67 9.39
N LYS A 72 8.48 1.91 8.69
CA LYS A 72 7.83 2.33 7.45
C LYS A 72 6.36 2.52 7.77
N LEU A 73 5.91 3.76 7.71
CA LEU A 73 4.56 4.15 8.10
C LEU A 73 3.77 4.62 6.87
N VAL A 74 2.46 4.44 6.92
CA VAL A 74 1.49 5.00 5.96
C VAL A 74 0.36 5.63 6.76
N GLN A 75 -0.34 6.60 6.17
CA GLN A 75 -1.51 7.19 6.82
C GLN A 75 -2.68 6.21 6.80
N GLN A 76 -3.40 6.11 7.93
CA GLN A 76 -4.59 5.25 8.05
C GLN A 76 -5.66 5.66 7.03
N LYS A 77 -5.90 6.96 6.87
CA LYS A 77 -6.90 7.48 5.90
C LYS A 77 -6.64 6.99 4.48
N ASP A 78 -5.39 6.93 4.04
CA ASP A 78 -5.03 6.49 2.69
C ASP A 78 -5.31 4.99 2.53
N VAL A 79 -5.09 4.21 3.60
CA VAL A 79 -5.43 2.79 3.65
C VAL A 79 -6.94 2.59 3.60
N ASP A 80 -7.72 3.42 4.29
CA ASP A 80 -9.19 3.37 4.28
C ASP A 80 -9.76 3.72 2.91
N GLU A 81 -9.17 4.68 2.20
CA GLU A 81 -9.53 4.99 0.80
C GLU A 81 -9.27 3.80 -0.13
N VAL A 82 -8.13 3.11 0.03
CA VAL A 82 -7.84 1.89 -0.74
C VAL A 82 -8.81 0.77 -0.36
N LEU A 83 -9.19 0.63 0.92
CA LEU A 83 -10.20 -0.35 1.34
C LEU A 83 -11.54 -0.10 0.63
N LYS A 84 -12.03 1.15 0.62
CA LYS A 84 -13.24 1.54 -0.12
C LYS A 84 -13.12 1.25 -1.61
N LEU A 85 -11.99 1.57 -2.23
CA LEU A 85 -11.75 1.23 -3.64
C LEU A 85 -11.84 -0.28 -3.87
N LYS A 86 -11.29 -1.08 -2.95
CA LYS A 86 -11.34 -2.54 -2.99
C LYS A 86 -12.75 -3.11 -2.79
N GLU A 87 -13.73 -2.36 -2.30
CA GLU A 87 -15.12 -2.84 -2.26
C GLU A 87 -15.69 -2.98 -3.68
N THR A 88 -15.31 -2.08 -4.59
CA THR A 88 -15.82 -2.04 -5.96
C THR A 88 -14.88 -2.69 -6.97
N TYR A 89 -13.57 -2.62 -6.71
CA TYR A 89 -12.53 -3.07 -7.63
C TYR A 89 -11.63 -4.13 -7.02
N MET A 90 -10.93 -4.88 -7.88
CA MET A 90 -9.93 -5.86 -7.48
C MET A 90 -8.76 -5.89 -8.46
N THR A 91 -7.60 -6.30 -7.98
CA THR A 91 -6.43 -6.54 -8.83
C THR A 91 -6.61 -7.80 -9.68
N GLY A 92 -5.81 -7.94 -10.74
CA GLY A 92 -5.81 -9.17 -11.55
C GLY A 92 -5.42 -10.42 -10.73
N ALA A 93 -4.55 -10.27 -9.73
CA ALA A 93 -4.17 -11.37 -8.84
C ALA A 93 -5.33 -11.81 -7.96
N GLU A 94 -6.12 -10.86 -7.45
CA GLU A 94 -7.33 -11.15 -6.69
C GLU A 94 -8.43 -11.76 -7.57
N ALA A 95 -8.57 -11.29 -8.82
CA ALA A 95 -9.51 -11.88 -9.79
C ALA A 95 -9.14 -13.34 -10.11
N SER A 96 -7.86 -13.60 -10.37
CA SER A 96 -7.32 -14.95 -10.59
C SER A 96 -7.63 -15.87 -9.41
N LYS A 97 -7.39 -15.39 -8.19
CA LYS A 97 -7.71 -16.13 -6.96
C LYS A 97 -9.22 -16.35 -6.79
N LEU A 98 -10.05 -15.35 -7.09
CA LEU A 98 -11.50 -15.46 -6.95
C LEU A 98 -12.10 -16.51 -7.89
N LEU A 99 -11.60 -16.57 -9.13
CA LEU A 99 -12.05 -17.55 -10.13
C LEU A 99 -11.38 -18.92 -9.97
N GLY A 100 -10.34 -19.04 -9.14
CA GLY A 100 -9.56 -20.27 -9.01
C GLY A 100 -8.77 -20.61 -10.28
N MET A 101 -8.42 -19.60 -11.08
CA MET A 101 -7.82 -19.77 -12.41
C MET A 101 -6.44 -19.14 -12.51
N PRO A 102 -5.55 -19.63 -13.39
CA PRO A 102 -4.26 -19.03 -13.63
C PRO A 102 -4.35 -17.57 -14.08
N HIS A 103 -3.29 -16.80 -13.82
CA HIS A 103 -3.25 -15.37 -14.12
C HIS A 103 -3.41 -15.07 -15.63
N SER A 104 -2.99 -15.99 -16.51
CA SER A 104 -3.19 -15.92 -17.96
C SER A 104 -4.67 -15.95 -18.35
N HIS A 105 -5.53 -16.62 -17.58
CA HIS A 105 -6.96 -16.65 -17.85
C HIS A 105 -7.59 -15.26 -17.70
N ILE A 106 -7.16 -14.48 -16.71
CA ILE A 106 -7.60 -13.09 -16.55
C ILE A 106 -7.21 -12.24 -17.77
N THR A 107 -6.01 -12.46 -18.32
CA THR A 107 -5.59 -11.80 -19.56
C THR A 107 -6.47 -12.22 -20.74
N ASN A 108 -6.83 -13.50 -20.87
CA ASN A 108 -7.71 -13.97 -21.94
C ASN A 108 -9.12 -13.36 -21.84
N LEU A 109 -9.69 -13.31 -20.63
CA LEU A 109 -10.98 -12.67 -20.38
C LEU A 109 -10.97 -11.19 -20.77
N GLN A 110 -9.88 -10.50 -20.48
CA GLN A 110 -9.67 -9.12 -20.92
C GLN A 110 -9.58 -9.03 -22.45
N THR A 111 -8.77 -9.86 -23.11
CA THR A 111 -8.60 -9.86 -24.57
C THR A 111 -9.91 -10.14 -25.31
N GLN A 112 -10.78 -10.97 -24.72
CA GLN A 112 -12.11 -11.27 -25.24
C GLN A 112 -13.15 -10.18 -24.95
N GLY A 113 -12.78 -9.14 -24.19
CA GLY A 113 -13.67 -8.05 -23.81
C GLY A 113 -14.70 -8.41 -22.73
N LEU A 114 -14.58 -9.59 -22.10
CA LEU A 114 -15.52 -10.10 -21.09
C LEU A 114 -15.38 -9.39 -19.74
N ILE A 115 -14.17 -8.91 -19.43
CA ILE A 115 -13.90 -8.01 -18.31
C ILE A 115 -13.07 -6.83 -18.82
N GLN A 116 -13.33 -5.62 -18.30
CA GLN A 116 -12.62 -4.42 -18.71
C GLN A 116 -11.69 -3.94 -17.60
N PRO A 117 -10.39 -3.69 -17.90
CA PRO A 117 -9.48 -3.10 -16.94
C PRO A 117 -9.76 -1.60 -16.79
N ILE A 118 -9.56 -1.10 -15.57
CA ILE A 118 -9.38 0.32 -15.30
C ILE A 118 -7.98 0.53 -14.74
N TYR A 119 -7.32 1.60 -15.17
CA TYR A 119 -5.99 1.98 -14.71
C TYR A 119 -6.11 3.22 -13.84
N LEU A 120 -5.74 3.12 -12.57
CA LEU A 120 -5.87 4.22 -11.60
C LEU A 120 -4.54 4.56 -10.93
N GLY A 121 -4.39 5.80 -10.49
CA GLY A 121 -3.19 6.30 -9.80
C GLY A 121 -2.42 7.34 -10.62
N THR A 122 -1.53 8.06 -9.94
CA THR A 122 -0.76 9.20 -10.49
C THR A 122 0.70 8.85 -10.78
N GLY A 123 1.17 7.67 -10.35
CA GLY A 123 2.52 7.13 -10.63
C GLY A 123 2.49 6.03 -11.68
N SER A 124 2.89 4.81 -11.30
CA SER A 124 2.66 3.60 -12.11
C SER A 124 1.21 3.13 -11.92
N PRO A 125 0.29 3.39 -12.87
CA PRO A 125 -1.13 3.15 -12.64
C PRO A 125 -1.39 1.67 -12.39
N ILE A 126 -2.16 1.38 -11.35
CA ILE A 126 -2.55 0.02 -11.02
C ILE A 126 -3.68 -0.43 -11.93
N ARG A 127 -3.54 -1.63 -12.53
CA ARG A 127 -4.60 -2.29 -13.28
C ARG A 127 -5.58 -2.98 -12.34
N LEU A 128 -6.84 -2.55 -12.40
CA LEU A 128 -7.95 -3.04 -11.59
C LEU A 128 -9.11 -3.49 -12.48
N PHE A 129 -9.98 -4.32 -11.92
CA PHE A 129 -11.20 -4.83 -12.55
C PHE A 129 -12.38 -4.63 -11.61
N LYS A 130 -13.56 -4.31 -12.13
CA LYS A 130 -14.78 -4.28 -11.31
C LYS A 130 -15.06 -5.66 -10.76
N ARG A 131 -15.40 -5.75 -9.46
CA ARG A 131 -15.68 -7.04 -8.82
C ARG A 131 -16.90 -7.72 -9.42
N SER A 132 -17.94 -6.96 -9.75
CA SER A 132 -19.16 -7.45 -10.41
C SER A 132 -18.87 -8.20 -11.70
N ASP A 133 -18.01 -7.63 -12.55
CA ASP A 133 -17.74 -8.16 -13.89
C ASP A 133 -16.99 -9.49 -13.77
N VAL A 134 -16.01 -9.57 -12.86
CA VAL A 134 -15.28 -10.81 -12.57
C VAL A 134 -16.19 -11.87 -11.94
N GLN A 135 -17.07 -11.49 -11.01
CA GLN A 135 -18.01 -12.42 -10.37
C GLN A 135 -18.98 -13.04 -11.37
N CYS A 136 -19.48 -12.26 -12.34
CA CYS A 136 -20.32 -12.79 -13.43
C CYS A 136 -19.64 -13.90 -14.22
N MET A 137 -18.31 -13.90 -14.33
CA MET A 137 -17.58 -14.97 -15.02
C MET A 137 -17.57 -16.29 -14.24
N LYS A 138 -17.63 -16.24 -12.91
CA LYS A 138 -17.69 -17.45 -12.07
C LYS A 138 -18.95 -18.27 -12.35
N ASN A 139 -20.06 -17.59 -12.65
CA ASN A 139 -21.34 -18.24 -12.91
C ASN A 139 -21.50 -18.74 -14.35
N ARG A 140 -20.54 -18.44 -15.24
CA ARG A 140 -20.58 -18.80 -16.67
C ARG A 140 -19.71 -20.01 -17.02
N ASN A 141 -18.84 -20.45 -16.11
CA ASN A 141 -18.07 -21.69 -16.27
C ASN A 141 -18.70 -22.79 -15.39
N PRO A 142 -19.46 -23.74 -15.97
CA PRO A 142 -19.84 -24.97 -15.28
C PRO A 142 -18.64 -25.87 -14.97
#